data_AF-A0A7Y2BHJ9-F1
#
_entry.id   AF-A0A7Y2BHJ9-F1
#
_cell.length_a   1.000
_cell.length_b   1.000
_cell.length_c   1.000
_cell.angle_alpha   90.00
_cell.angle_beta   90.00
_cell.angle_gamma   90.00
#
_symmetry.space_group_name_H-M   'P 1'
#
loop_
_entity.id
_entity.type
_entity.pdbx_description
1 polymer ?
#
loop_
_entity_poly.entity_id
_entity_poly.type
_entity_poly.pdbx_seq_one_letter_code
_entity_poly.pdbx_strand_id
1 'polypeptide(L)'
;MPRKEERGGLGRRLAIGIYSIALAYLVIVGFASVIPQVFWPESDASFDLDCSDGLQLLRHEVDELRLAYLAKNATDETTLQKSLEAWDLRLNELAKRCDEDHVHLLNQYRYRVELGLQRYIREDAPLANRVTEALGSRPVPQSPQNPEPSP
;
A
#
# COMPACT_ATOMS: atom_id res chain seq x y z
N MET A 1 4.32 69.11 -33.90
CA MET A 1 3.42 68.28 -33.08
C MET A 1 4.02 66.89 -32.93
N PRO A 2 4.53 66.46 -31.76
CA PRO A 2 5.07 65.11 -31.61
C PRO A 2 4.19 64.19 -30.74
N ARG A 3 3.89 63.03 -31.33
CA ARG A 3 3.71 61.68 -30.78
C ARG A 3 2.94 61.48 -29.47
N LYS A 4 1.66 61.14 -29.63
CA LYS A 4 0.88 60.29 -28.69
C LYS A 4 1.05 58.80 -29.07
N GLU A 5 2.21 58.18 -28.86
CA GLU A 5 2.34 56.73 -29.14
C GLU A 5 3.09 55.90 -28.08
N GLU A 6 3.70 56.51 -27.06
CA GLU A 6 4.55 55.74 -26.13
C GLU A 6 3.83 55.24 -24.85
N ARG A 7 2.58 55.63 -24.60
CA ARG A 7 1.87 55.24 -23.36
C ARG A 7 1.05 53.95 -23.46
N GLY A 8 0.74 53.45 -24.67
CA GLY A 8 -0.09 52.26 -24.86
C GLY A 8 0.65 50.92 -24.65
N GLY A 9 1.94 50.86 -24.99
CA GLY A 9 2.74 49.62 -24.89
C GLY A 9 3.17 49.28 -23.46
N LEU A 10 3.41 50.28 -22.63
CA LEU A 10 3.88 50.09 -21.25
C LEU A 10 2.78 49.51 -20.35
N GLY A 11 1.54 49.99 -20.49
CA GLY A 11 0.39 49.47 -19.75
C GLY A 11 0.05 48.02 -20.12
N ARG A 12 0.19 47.66 -21.41
CA ARG A 12 -0.02 46.27 -21.88
C ARG A 12 1.04 45.32 -21.34
N ARG A 13 2.32 45.73 -21.28
CA ARG A 13 3.39 44.91 -20.69
C ARG A 13 3.20 44.73 -19.18
N LEU A 14 2.76 45.77 -18.49
CA LEU A 14 2.44 45.71 -17.06
C LEU A 14 1.25 44.76 -16.79
N ALA A 15 0.18 44.86 -17.58
CA ALA A 15 -0.99 43.99 -17.46
C ALA A 15 -0.65 42.52 -17.74
N ILE A 16 0.17 42.25 -18.76
CA ILE A 16 0.67 40.89 -19.05
C ILE A 16 1.52 40.36 -17.89
N GLY A 17 2.39 41.20 -17.33
CA GLY A 17 3.20 40.84 -16.16
C GLY A 17 2.33 40.44 -14.96
N ILE A 18 1.37 41.28 -14.58
CA ILE A 18 0.46 41.01 -13.46
C ILE A 18 -0.35 39.74 -13.72
N TYR A 19 -0.90 39.57 -14.93
CA TYR A 19 -1.67 38.38 -15.28
C TYR A 19 -0.82 37.11 -15.26
N SER A 20 0.43 37.18 -15.76
CA SER A 20 1.35 36.05 -15.73
C SER A 20 1.73 35.63 -14.31
N ILE A 21 1.92 36.59 -13.40
CA ILE A 21 2.20 36.32 -11.99
C ILE A 21 0.96 35.72 -11.31
N ALA A 22 -0.23 36.26 -11.58
CA ALA A 22 -1.48 35.71 -11.04
C ALA A 22 -1.74 34.28 -11.54
N LEU A 23 -1.47 34.01 -12.82
CA LEU A 23 -1.63 32.68 -13.41
C LEU A 23 -0.58 31.70 -12.87
N ALA A 24 0.67 32.12 -12.74
CA ALA A 24 1.71 31.32 -12.10
C ALA A 24 1.37 31.01 -10.63
N TYR A 25 0.84 31.99 -9.89
CA TYR A 25 0.35 31.80 -8.53
C TYR A 25 -0.80 30.78 -8.46
N LEU A 26 -1.78 30.87 -9.35
CA LEU A 26 -2.88 29.89 -9.42
C LEU A 26 -2.39 28.50 -9.78
N VAL A 27 -1.41 28.37 -10.68
CA VAL A 27 -0.78 27.08 -11.02
C VAL A 27 -0.05 26.52 -9.80
N ILE A 28 0.78 27.33 -9.13
CA ILE A 28 1.54 26.90 -7.94
C ILE A 28 0.58 26.48 -6.82
N VAL A 29 -0.44 27.28 -6.52
CA VAL A 29 -1.43 26.96 -5.49
C VAL A 29 -2.27 25.74 -5.88
N GLY A 30 -2.65 25.60 -7.15
CA GLY A 30 -3.36 24.42 -7.66
C GLY A 30 -2.54 23.14 -7.54
N PHE A 31 -1.26 23.17 -7.91
CA PHE A 31 -0.36 22.04 -7.68
C PHE A 31 -0.13 21.79 -6.18
N ALA A 32 0.05 22.83 -5.37
CA ALA A 32 0.22 22.71 -3.93
C ALA A 32 -1.04 22.22 -3.21
N SER A 33 -2.25 22.43 -3.75
CA SER A 33 -3.51 21.98 -3.13
C SER A 33 -3.95 20.60 -3.62
N VAL A 34 -3.68 20.26 -4.90
CA VAL A 34 -4.10 18.97 -5.50
C VAL A 34 -3.11 17.85 -5.20
N ILE A 35 -1.80 18.12 -5.16
CA ILE A 35 -0.79 17.09 -4.88
C ILE A 35 -0.97 16.46 -3.48
N PRO A 36 -1.23 17.20 -2.38
CA PRO A 36 -1.43 16.57 -1.08
C PRO A 36 -2.62 15.60 -1.10
N GLN A 37 -3.75 15.92 -1.74
CA GLN A 37 -4.93 15.04 -1.68
C GLN A 37 -4.76 13.72 -2.46
N VAL A 38 -3.91 13.70 -3.49
CA VAL A 38 -3.69 12.51 -4.32
C VAL A 38 -2.47 11.71 -3.86
N PHE A 39 -1.43 12.36 -3.33
CA PHE A 39 -0.21 11.71 -2.87
C PHE A 39 -0.12 11.53 -1.34
N TRP A 40 -0.96 12.24 -0.57
CA TRP A 40 -1.06 12.20 0.89
C TRP A 40 -2.53 12.28 1.33
N PRO A 41 -3.34 11.22 1.11
CA PRO A 41 -4.66 11.15 1.73
C PRO A 41 -4.51 11.30 3.26
N GLU A 42 -5.53 11.85 3.92
CA GLU A 42 -5.51 12.22 5.34
C GLU A 42 -4.68 11.25 6.18
N SER A 43 -3.61 11.77 6.78
CA SER A 43 -2.80 11.03 7.74
C SER A 43 -3.76 10.51 8.80
N ASP A 44 -3.90 9.20 8.87
CA ASP A 44 -4.74 8.55 9.86
C ASP A 44 -4.22 8.98 11.24
N ALA A 45 -4.93 9.89 11.91
CA ALA A 45 -4.51 10.45 13.20
C ALA A 45 -4.41 9.38 14.30
N SER A 46 -4.87 8.16 13.99
CA SER A 46 -4.68 6.93 14.77
C SER A 46 -3.24 6.40 14.76
N PHE A 47 -2.39 6.85 13.82
CA PHE A 47 -0.99 6.45 13.66
C PHE A 47 -0.01 7.50 14.22
N ASP A 48 -0.29 7.98 15.44
CA ASP A 48 0.61 8.86 16.20
C ASP A 48 1.46 8.05 17.19
N LEU A 49 2.25 7.13 16.64
CA LEU A 49 3.18 6.30 17.40
C LEU A 49 4.59 6.86 17.30
N ASP A 50 5.38 6.67 18.36
CA ASP A 50 6.82 6.92 18.32
C ASP A 50 7.48 6.07 17.23
N CYS A 51 8.59 6.58 16.65
CA CYS A 51 9.25 5.96 15.51
C CYS A 51 9.59 4.48 15.74
N SER A 52 10.15 4.12 16.90
CA SER A 52 10.48 2.74 17.24
C SER A 52 9.25 1.83 17.26
N ASP A 53 8.18 2.31 17.87
CA ASP A 53 6.97 1.53 18.12
C ASP A 53 6.19 1.34 16.82
N GLY A 54 6.13 2.40 15.99
CA GLY A 54 5.53 2.32 14.66
C GLY A 54 6.29 1.38 13.72
N LEU A 55 7.63 1.43 13.69
CA LEU A 55 8.43 0.50 12.90
C LEU A 55 8.28 -0.96 13.39
N GLN A 56 8.22 -1.16 14.71
CA GLN A 56 8.02 -2.48 15.29
C GLN A 56 6.63 -3.04 14.96
N LEU A 57 5.58 -2.21 15.06
CA LEU A 57 4.23 -2.58 14.67
C LEU A 57 4.17 -2.99 13.19
N LEU A 58 4.70 -2.16 12.30
CA LEU A 58 4.73 -2.44 10.87
C LEU A 58 5.50 -3.73 10.55
N ARG A 59 6.62 -3.99 11.24
CA ARG A 59 7.33 -5.27 11.12
C ARG A 59 6.44 -6.46 11.49
N HIS A 60 5.75 -6.38 12.64
CA HIS A 60 4.86 -7.44 13.09
C HIS A 60 3.74 -7.71 12.10
N GLU A 61 3.16 -6.68 11.50
CA GLU A 61 2.11 -6.85 10.48
C GLU A 61 2.60 -7.58 9.23
N VAL A 62 3.83 -7.32 8.76
CA VAL A 62 4.42 -8.07 7.63
C VAL A 62 4.62 -9.53 8.00
N ASP A 63 5.04 -9.81 9.24
CA ASP A 63 5.22 -11.17 9.74
C ASP A 63 3.87 -11.92 9.85
N GLU A 64 2.85 -11.26 10.39
CA GLU A 64 1.50 -11.82 10.48
C GLU A 64 0.90 -12.07 9.10
N LEU A 65 1.08 -11.13 8.15
CA LEU A 65 0.65 -11.29 6.77
C LEU A 65 1.31 -12.53 6.15
N ARG A 66 2.63 -12.67 6.31
CA ARG A 66 3.36 -13.85 5.82
C ARG A 66 2.82 -15.14 6.43
N LEU A 67 2.62 -15.18 7.74
CA LEU A 67 2.11 -16.36 8.43
C LEU A 67 0.69 -16.71 7.96
N ALA A 68 -0.18 -15.71 7.75
CA ALA A 68 -1.55 -15.91 7.28
C ALA A 68 -1.59 -16.54 5.89
N TYR A 69 -0.73 -16.10 4.96
CA TYR A 69 -0.65 -16.67 3.61
C TYR A 69 -0.16 -18.11 3.62
N LEU A 70 0.86 -18.40 4.43
CA LEU A 70 1.40 -19.75 4.57
C LEU A 70 0.38 -20.69 5.24
N ALA A 71 -0.24 -20.27 6.34
CA ALA A 71 -1.18 -21.10 7.10
C ALA A 71 -2.45 -21.44 6.32
N LYS A 72 -2.95 -20.50 5.50
CA LYS A 72 -4.18 -20.70 4.71
C LYS A 72 -3.93 -21.22 3.30
N ASN A 73 -2.67 -21.45 2.92
CA ASN A 73 -2.29 -21.76 1.53
C ASN A 73 -2.95 -20.80 0.53
N ALA A 74 -2.95 -19.51 0.86
CA ALA A 74 -3.64 -18.50 0.08
C ALA A 74 -3.00 -18.38 -1.31
N THR A 75 -3.84 -18.24 -2.33
CA THR A 75 -3.43 -18.16 -3.74
C THR A 75 -3.80 -16.83 -4.40
N ASP A 76 -4.40 -15.91 -3.65
CA ASP A 76 -4.86 -14.62 -4.17
C ASP A 76 -3.76 -13.55 -4.05
N GLU A 77 -3.10 -13.27 -5.17
CA GLU A 77 -2.10 -12.22 -5.29
C GLU A 77 -2.69 -10.81 -5.16
N THR A 78 -3.95 -10.61 -5.55
CA THR A 78 -4.56 -9.26 -5.52
C THR A 78 -4.83 -8.79 -4.10
N THR A 79 -5.24 -9.71 -3.22
CA THR A 79 -5.40 -9.44 -1.79
C THR A 79 -4.05 -9.14 -1.14
N LEU A 80 -2.97 -9.78 -1.59
CA LEU A 80 -1.61 -9.52 -1.09
C LEU A 80 -1.20 -8.08 -1.42
N GLN A 81 -1.34 -7.68 -2.68
CA GLN A 81 -0.99 -6.34 -3.14
C GLN A 81 -1.75 -5.26 -2.36
N LYS A 82 -3.07 -5.41 -2.18
CA LYS A 82 -3.89 -4.45 -1.42
C LYS A 82 -3.43 -4.32 0.04
N SER A 83 -3.09 -5.43 0.68
CA SER A 83 -2.61 -5.41 2.07
C SER A 83 -1.26 -4.71 2.21
N LEU A 84 -0.36 -4.90 1.23
CA LEU A 84 0.94 -4.24 1.20
C LEU A 84 0.84 -2.75 0.87
N GLU A 85 -0.08 -2.36 -0.03
CA GLU A 85 -0.32 -0.95 -0.35
C GLU A 85 -0.78 -0.15 0.89
N ALA A 86 -1.70 -0.71 1.68
CA ALA A 86 -2.13 -0.11 2.94
C ALA A 86 -1.01 -0.04 3.99
N TRP A 87 -0.08 -1.00 3.97
CA TRP A 87 1.12 -0.97 4.81
C TRP A 87 2.11 0.11 4.36
N ASP A 88 2.32 0.26 3.05
CA ASP A 88 3.23 1.26 2.46
C ASP A 88 2.83 2.69 2.77
N LEU A 89 1.53 2.98 2.71
CA LEU A 89 1.01 4.30 3.09
C LEU A 89 1.37 4.65 4.54
N ARG A 90 1.29 3.66 5.44
CA ARG A 90 1.62 3.86 6.86
C ARG A 90 3.13 3.99 7.09
N LEU A 91 3.95 3.23 6.37
CA LEU A 91 5.41 3.41 6.41
C LEU A 91 5.81 4.80 5.90
N ASN A 92 5.22 5.29 4.82
CA ASN A 92 5.49 6.61 4.26
C ASN A 92 5.12 7.75 5.22
N GLU A 93 4.03 7.59 5.98
CA GLU A 93 3.66 8.57 7.00
C GLU A 93 4.65 8.56 8.17
N LEU A 94 5.09 7.37 8.59
CA LEU A 94 6.09 7.21 9.64
C LEU A 94 7.46 7.76 9.22
N ALA A 95 7.83 7.58 7.95
CA ALA A 95 9.11 8.00 7.39
C ALA A 95 9.37 9.51 7.51
N LYS A 96 8.33 10.34 7.58
CA LYS A 96 8.46 11.80 7.80
C LYS A 96 9.11 12.16 9.14
N ARG A 97 9.04 11.25 10.12
CA ARG A 97 9.43 11.47 11.51
C ARG A 97 10.53 10.52 11.98
N CYS A 98 10.87 9.52 11.17
CA CYS A 98 11.84 8.48 11.47
C CYS A 98 13.19 8.70 10.80
N ASP A 99 14.21 8.00 11.32
CA ASP A 99 15.51 7.88 10.67
C ASP A 99 15.40 7.08 9.36
N GLU A 100 16.04 7.58 8.29
CA GLU A 100 15.94 7.04 6.94
C GLU A 100 16.50 5.62 6.83
N ASP A 101 17.58 5.30 7.57
CA ASP A 101 18.23 3.99 7.49
C ASP A 101 17.32 2.90 8.05
N HIS A 102 16.64 3.18 9.17
CA HIS A 102 15.69 2.23 9.78
C HIS A 102 14.47 1.97 8.88
N VAL A 103 13.93 3.03 8.28
CA VAL A 103 12.82 2.94 7.33
C VAL A 103 13.23 2.12 6.10
N HIS A 104 14.44 2.35 5.58
CA HIS A 104 14.97 1.64 4.43
C HIS A 104 15.14 0.14 4.71
N LEU A 105 15.69 -0.22 5.87
CA LEU A 105 15.83 -1.61 6.30
C LEU A 105 14.49 -2.33 6.39
N LEU A 106 13.47 -1.67 6.96
CA LEU A 106 12.14 -2.26 7.08
C LEU A 106 11.47 -2.44 5.71
N ASN A 107 11.62 -1.46 4.81
CA ASN A 107 11.12 -1.57 3.44
C ASN A 107 11.79 -2.71 2.67
N GLN A 108 13.12 -2.85 2.82
CA GLN A 108 13.86 -3.96 2.22
C GLN A 108 13.37 -5.32 2.75
N TYR A 109 13.09 -5.42 4.05
CA TYR A 109 12.50 -6.61 4.66
C TYR A 109 11.13 -6.93 4.04
N ARG A 110 10.23 -5.95 3.97
CA ARG A 110 8.90 -6.09 3.36
C ARG A 110 9.00 -6.60 1.92
N TYR A 111 9.86 -5.99 1.11
CA TYR A 111 10.06 -6.38 -0.29
C TYR A 111 10.53 -7.84 -0.43
N ARG A 112 11.43 -8.29 0.45
CA ARG A 112 11.91 -9.68 0.46
C ARG A 112 10.79 -10.66 0.81
N VAL A 113 9.91 -10.28 1.74
CA VAL A 113 8.73 -11.08 2.12
C VAL A 113 7.74 -11.15 0.95
N GLU A 114 7.44 -10.03 0.30
CA GLU A 114 6.55 -9.97 -0.87
C GLU A 114 7.01 -10.91 -1.99
N LEU A 115 8.28 -10.83 -2.39
CA LEU A 115 8.84 -11.73 -3.42
C LEU A 115 8.71 -13.20 -3.02
N GLY A 116 8.97 -13.51 -1.75
CA GLY A 116 8.81 -14.87 -1.22
C GLY A 116 7.36 -15.36 -1.29
N LEU A 117 6.41 -14.50 -0.92
CA LEU A 117 4.98 -14.82 -0.95
C LEU A 117 4.44 -14.94 -2.37
N GLN A 118 4.84 -14.07 -3.31
CA GLN A 118 4.46 -14.18 -4.71
C GLN A 118 4.91 -15.51 -5.31
N ARG A 119 6.14 -15.94 -4.99
CA ARG A 119 6.64 -17.26 -5.39
C ARG A 119 5.82 -18.38 -4.75
N TYR A 120 5.59 -18.31 -3.44
CA TYR A 120 4.79 -19.29 -2.71
C TYR A 120 3.38 -19.44 -3.30
N ILE A 121 2.68 -18.33 -3.54
CA ILE A 121 1.33 -18.28 -4.14
C ILE A 121 1.31 -18.99 -5.50
N ARG A 122 2.36 -18.81 -6.30
CA ARG A 122 2.45 -19.36 -7.67
C ARG A 122 2.83 -20.84 -7.69
N GLU A 123 3.78 -21.24 -6.85
CA GLU A 123 4.41 -22.57 -6.92
C GLU A 123 3.89 -23.51 -5.84
N ASP A 124 3.99 -23.09 -4.58
CA ASP A 124 3.86 -23.97 -3.41
C ASP A 124 2.42 -24.06 -2.90
N ALA A 125 1.68 -22.95 -2.83
CA ALA A 125 0.31 -22.91 -2.30
C ALA A 125 -0.65 -23.85 -3.07
N PRO A 126 -0.64 -23.93 -4.42
CA PRO A 126 -1.48 -24.87 -5.15
C PRO A 126 -1.09 -26.34 -4.94
N LEU A 127 0.20 -26.60 -4.67
CA LEU A 127 0.67 -27.95 -4.31
C LEU A 127 0.23 -28.31 -2.89
N ALA A 128 0.40 -27.40 -1.93
CA ALA A 128 -0.01 -27.59 -0.54
C ALA A 128 -1.53 -27.83 -0.42
N ASN A 129 -2.34 -27.13 -1.21
CA ASN A 129 -3.78 -27.37 -1.27
C ASN A 129 -4.11 -28.76 -1.81
N ARG A 130 -3.46 -29.21 -2.88
CA ARG A 130 -3.64 -30.57 -3.42
C ARG A 130 -3.23 -31.65 -2.42
N VAL A 131 -2.15 -31.43 -1.66
CA VAL A 131 -1.73 -32.35 -0.59
C VAL A 131 -2.77 -32.38 0.53
N THR A 132 -3.25 -31.22 0.96
CA THR A 132 -4.28 -31.10 2.00
C THR A 132 -5.57 -31.79 1.58
N GLU A 133 -5.98 -31.61 0.33
CA GLU A 133 -7.14 -32.29 -0.26
C GLU A 133 -6.93 -33.81 -0.31
N ALA A 134 -5.77 -34.29 -0.77
CA ALA A 134 -5.46 -35.72 -0.84
C ALA A 134 -5.45 -36.38 0.56
N LEU A 135 -4.93 -35.68 1.57
CA LEU A 135 -4.92 -36.15 2.96
C LEU A 135 -6.32 -36.08 3.61
N GLY A 136 -7.12 -35.06 3.27
CA GLY A 136 -8.49 -34.88 3.74
C GLY A 136 -9.51 -35.80 3.03
N SER A 137 -9.17 -36.31 1.85
CA SER A 137 -10.02 -37.19 1.03
C SER A 137 -9.94 -38.67 1.41
N ARG A 138 -9.29 -39.03 2.53
CA ARG A 138 -9.40 -40.41 3.02
C ARG A 138 -10.87 -40.71 3.29
N PRO A 139 -11.48 -41.72 2.63
CA PRO A 139 -12.80 -42.17 3.01
C PRO A 139 -12.69 -42.60 4.47
N VAL A 140 -13.42 -41.94 5.37
CA VAL A 140 -13.71 -42.53 6.67
C VAL A 140 -14.30 -43.90 6.35
N PRO A 141 -13.68 -45.02 6.79
CA PRO A 141 -14.29 -46.32 6.61
C PRO A 141 -15.67 -46.22 7.24
N GLN A 142 -16.72 -46.34 6.44
CA GLN A 142 -18.06 -46.53 6.96
C GLN A 142 -17.96 -47.76 7.85
N SER A 143 -18.00 -47.57 9.17
CA SER A 143 -18.11 -48.69 10.12
C SER A 143 -19.22 -49.60 9.60
N PRO A 144 -19.00 -50.92 9.50
CA PRO A 144 -20.06 -51.83 9.10
C PRO A 144 -21.24 -51.58 10.03
N GLN A 145 -22.38 -51.15 9.47
CA GLN A 145 -23.65 -51.17 10.18
C GLN A 145 -23.84 -52.62 10.64
N ASN A 146 -23.65 -52.83 11.94
CA ASN A 146 -23.96 -54.09 12.58
C ASN A 146 -25.49 -54.27 12.44
N PRO A 147 -25.99 -55.24 11.68
CA PRO A 147 -27.42 -55.47 11.62
C PRO A 147 -27.84 -56.01 12.99
N GLU A 148 -28.53 -55.18 13.75
CA GLU A 148 -29.13 -55.58 15.03
C GLU A 148 -30.19 -56.66 14.74
N PRO A 149 -30.04 -57.90 15.27
CA PRO A 149 -31.05 -58.91 15.08
C PRO A 149 -32.15 -58.72 16.14
N SER A 150 -33.38 -58.49 15.67
CA SER A 150 -34.59 -58.62 16.51
C SER A 150 -34.67 -60.04 17.09
N PRO A 151 -35.05 -60.16 18.37
CA PRO A 151 -36.43 -60.52 18.70
C PRO A 151 -37.03 -59.78 19.89
#